data_AF-A0A7C2PGN5-F1
#
_entry.id   AF-A0A7C2PGN5-F1
#
_cell.length_a   1.000
_cell.length_b   1.000
_cell.length_c   1.000
_cell.angle_alpha   90.00
_cell.angle_beta   90.00
_cell.angle_gamma   90.00
#
_symmetry.space_group_name_H-M   'P 1'
#
loop_
_entity.id
_entity.type
_entity.pdbx_description
1 polymer ?
#
loop_
_entity_poly.entity_id
_entity_poly.type
_entity_poly.pdbx_seq_one_letter_code
_entity_poly.pdbx_strand_id
1 'polypeptide(L)'
;MARYTPEEKIAYQNELKQFNQQLTDKKAQIGKLEKEMKDDTYDLANYYLIAIVNEHLESVYISCLKSKACEQYLKKKNDDFLNDARKAYFKALIELEKIVGDFVDTALHENQDILKTMTKMDPKR
;
A
#
# COMPACT_ATOMS: atom_id res chain seq x y z
N MET A 1 -20.62 -30.89 2.12
CA MET A 1 -19.46 -30.21 1.48
C MET A 1 -20.00 -29.22 0.48
N ALA A 2 -19.70 -27.93 0.63
CA ALA A 2 -20.20 -26.90 -0.30
C ALA A 2 -19.70 -27.21 -1.72
N ARG A 3 -20.62 -27.62 -2.59
CA ARG A 3 -20.35 -27.83 -4.02
C ARG A 3 -20.54 -26.48 -4.70
N TYR A 4 -19.44 -25.82 -5.05
CA TYR A 4 -19.47 -24.67 -5.95
C TYR A 4 -19.65 -25.15 -7.39
N THR A 5 -20.30 -24.34 -8.22
CA THR A 5 -20.53 -24.67 -9.63
C THR A 5 -19.23 -24.51 -10.45
N PRO A 6 -19.12 -25.19 -11.60
CA PRO A 6 -18.00 -24.94 -12.52
C PRO A 6 -17.88 -23.48 -12.94
N GLU A 7 -19.01 -22.78 -13.10
CA GLU A 7 -19.07 -21.36 -13.45
C GLU A 7 -18.50 -20.48 -12.34
N GLU A 8 -18.86 -20.72 -11.06
CA GLU A 8 -18.30 -20.01 -9.91
C GLU A 8 -16.77 -20.18 -9.82
N LYS A 9 -16.27 -21.39 -10.15
CA LYS A 9 -14.84 -21.66 -10.18
C LYS A 9 -14.12 -20.86 -11.27
N ILE A 10 -14.71 -20.78 -12.47
CA ILE A 10 -14.15 -20.02 -13.60
C ILE A 10 -14.17 -18.52 -13.28
N ALA A 11 -15.27 -18.00 -12.72
CA ALA A 11 -15.39 -16.61 -12.30
C ALA A 11 -14.31 -16.26 -11.26
N TYR A 12 -14.15 -17.08 -10.23
CA TYR A 12 -13.10 -16.93 -9.22
C TYR A 12 -11.70 -16.90 -9.83
N GLN A 13 -11.39 -17.82 -10.75
CA GLN A 13 -10.08 -17.87 -11.40
C GLN A 13 -9.79 -16.61 -12.23
N ASN A 14 -10.81 -16.09 -12.93
CA ASN A 14 -10.68 -14.87 -13.71
C ASN A 14 -10.44 -13.65 -12.82
N GLU A 15 -11.20 -13.49 -11.73
CA GLU A 15 -10.97 -12.42 -10.75
C GLU A 15 -9.60 -12.54 -10.11
N LEU A 16 -9.20 -13.73 -9.70
CA LEU A 16 -7.89 -13.96 -9.09
C LEU A 16 -6.75 -13.59 -10.04
N LYS A 17 -6.90 -13.87 -11.34
CA LYS A 17 -5.94 -13.47 -12.36
C LYS A 17 -5.85 -11.95 -12.49
N GLN A 18 -6.98 -11.25 -12.49
CA GLN A 18 -7.02 -9.78 -12.52
C GLN A 18 -6.36 -9.17 -11.29
N PHE A 19 -6.67 -9.66 -10.09
CA PHE A 19 -6.05 -9.18 -8.86
C PHE A 19 -4.53 -9.43 -8.83
N ASN A 20 -4.07 -10.58 -9.32
CA ASN A 20 -2.64 -10.86 -9.41
C ASN A 20 -1.92 -9.95 -10.42
N GLN A 21 -2.57 -9.61 -11.53
CA GLN A 21 -2.04 -8.62 -12.47
C GLN A 21 -1.93 -7.25 -11.81
N GLN A 22 -2.99 -6.77 -11.15
CA GLN A 22 -2.96 -5.51 -10.44
C GLN A 22 -1.85 -5.47 -9.39
N LEU A 23 -1.67 -6.52 -8.57
CA LEU A 23 -0.57 -6.58 -7.61
C LEU A 23 0.82 -6.53 -8.26
N THR A 24 0.96 -7.12 -9.46
CA THR A 24 2.21 -7.05 -10.24
C THR A 24 2.46 -5.63 -10.72
N ASP A 25 1.44 -4.95 -11.23
CA ASP A 25 1.53 -3.57 -11.70
C ASP A 25 1.87 -2.63 -10.54
N LYS A 26 1.25 -2.83 -9.37
CA LYS A 26 1.56 -2.07 -8.15
C LYS A 26 3.01 -2.23 -7.72
N LYS A 27 3.54 -3.46 -7.77
CA LYS A 27 4.95 -3.72 -7.46
C LYS A 27 5.89 -3.04 -8.47
N ALA A 28 5.55 -3.04 -9.75
CA ALA A 28 6.33 -2.36 -10.77
C ALA A 28 6.32 -0.84 -10.57
N GLN A 29 5.16 -0.27 -10.23
CA GLN A 29 5.00 1.16 -9.95
C GLN A 29 5.80 1.59 -8.72
N ILE A 30 5.80 0.81 -7.64
CA ILE A 30 6.66 1.04 -6.47
C ILE A 30 8.13 1.08 -6.88
N GLY A 31 8.61 0.07 -7.61
CA GLY A 31 10.01 0.04 -8.05
C GLY A 31 10.39 1.21 -8.97
N LYS A 32 9.44 1.71 -9.77
CA LYS A 32 9.62 2.93 -10.56
C LYS A 32 9.75 4.16 -9.66
N LEU A 33 8.82 4.35 -8.72
CA LEU A 33 8.85 5.48 -7.77
C LEU A 33 10.11 5.48 -6.91
N GLU A 34 10.55 4.32 -6.42
CA GLU A 34 11.80 4.19 -5.67
C GLU A 34 13.03 4.59 -6.49
N LYS A 35 13.02 4.32 -7.80
CA LYS A 35 14.10 4.72 -8.69
C LYS A 35 14.07 6.22 -8.96
N GLU A 36 12.90 6.76 -9.30
CA GLU A 36 12.70 8.20 -9.51
C GLU A 36 13.09 9.00 -8.27
N MET A 37 12.75 8.51 -7.08
CA MET A 37 13.16 9.12 -5.81
C MET A 37 14.68 9.17 -5.61
N LYS A 38 15.42 8.15 -6.07
CA LYS A 38 16.90 8.12 -5.97
C LYS A 38 17.56 9.06 -6.98
N ASP A 39 16.95 9.20 -8.15
CA ASP A 39 17.45 10.02 -9.25
C ASP A 39 16.95 11.49 -9.13
N ASP A 40 16.12 11.79 -8.13
CA ASP A 40 15.48 13.10 -7.95
C ASP A 40 16.48 14.18 -7.51
N THR A 41 16.51 15.28 -8.26
CA THR A 41 17.32 16.47 -7.97
C THR A 41 16.52 17.60 -7.32
N TYR A 42 15.20 17.44 -7.15
CA TYR A 42 14.27 18.51 -6.76
C TYR A 42 13.83 18.46 -5.29
N ASP A 43 14.41 17.57 -4.45
CA ASP A 43 14.08 17.42 -3.02
C ASP A 43 12.60 17.03 -2.78
N LEU A 44 12.03 16.22 -3.69
CA LEU A 44 10.64 15.75 -3.65
C LEU A 44 10.51 14.36 -3.01
N ALA A 45 11.54 13.87 -2.33
CA ALA A 45 11.59 12.52 -1.75
C ALA A 45 10.34 12.17 -0.93
N ASN A 46 9.84 13.11 -0.12
CA ASN A 46 8.65 12.89 0.70
C ASN A 46 7.37 12.66 -0.14
N TYR A 47 7.22 13.32 -1.29
CA TYR A 47 6.08 13.08 -2.19
C TYR A 47 6.16 11.70 -2.82
N TYR A 48 7.37 11.24 -3.18
CA TYR A 48 7.57 9.88 -3.65
C TYR A 48 7.23 8.85 -2.56
N LEU A 49 7.62 9.08 -1.31
CA LEU A 49 7.26 8.22 -0.20
C LEU A 49 5.73 8.14 0.00
N ILE A 50 5.00 9.26 -0.06
CA ILE A 50 3.52 9.26 -0.02
C ILE A 50 2.94 8.43 -1.17
N ALA A 51 3.47 8.59 -2.39
CA ALA A 51 3.03 7.82 -3.53
C ALA A 51 3.26 6.31 -3.32
N ILE A 52 4.44 5.92 -2.84
CA ILE A 52 4.78 4.52 -2.51
C ILE A 52 3.84 3.96 -1.43
N VAL A 53 3.54 4.74 -0.38
CA VAL A 53 2.57 4.36 0.66
C VAL A 53 1.21 4.07 0.04
N ASN A 54 0.71 4.92 -0.85
CA ASN A 54 -0.58 4.70 -1.52
C ASN A 54 -0.59 3.40 -2.33
N GLU A 55 0.49 3.10 -3.08
CA GLU A 55 0.59 1.84 -3.82
C GLU A 55 0.60 0.60 -2.90
N HIS A 56 1.22 0.71 -1.72
CA HIS A 56 1.14 -0.34 -0.70
C HIS A 56 -0.27 -0.50 -0.13
N LEU A 57 -0.98 0.59 0.19
CA LEU A 57 -2.35 0.54 0.69
C LEU A 57 -3.33 -0.03 -0.35
N GLU A 58 -3.14 0.28 -1.63
CA GLU A 58 -3.92 -0.35 -2.70
C GLU A 58 -3.63 -1.86 -2.79
N SER A 59 -2.38 -2.27 -2.57
CA SER A 59 -2.02 -3.70 -2.49
C SER A 59 -2.69 -4.42 -1.30
N VAL A 60 -2.86 -3.72 -0.16
CA VAL A 60 -3.66 -4.21 0.99
C VAL A 60 -5.10 -4.42 0.55
N TYR A 61 -5.71 -3.41 -0.08
CA TYR A 61 -7.10 -3.47 -0.54
C TYR A 61 -7.32 -4.65 -1.50
N ILE A 62 -6.47 -4.81 -2.52
CA ILE A 62 -6.55 -5.93 -3.48
C ILE A 62 -6.43 -7.28 -2.77
N SER A 63 -5.55 -7.41 -1.79
CA SER A 63 -5.38 -8.65 -1.02
C SER A 63 -6.62 -8.98 -0.17
N CYS A 64 -7.28 -7.96 0.40
CA CYS A 64 -8.57 -8.12 1.05
C CYS A 64 -9.67 -8.55 0.07
N LEU A 65 -9.69 -7.98 -1.15
CA LEU A 65 -10.63 -8.40 -2.20
C LEU A 65 -10.42 -9.87 -2.61
N LYS A 66 -9.17 -10.33 -2.71
CA LYS A 66 -8.87 -11.76 -2.96
C LYS A 66 -9.43 -12.67 -1.87
N SER A 67 -9.30 -12.27 -0.60
CA SER A 67 -9.89 -13.01 0.53
C SER A 67 -11.41 -13.04 0.44
N LYS A 68 -12.04 -11.90 0.16
CA LYS A 68 -13.49 -11.79 -0.03
C LYS A 68 -13.99 -12.64 -1.20
N ALA A 69 -13.29 -12.66 -2.33
CA ALA A 69 -13.62 -13.50 -3.47
C ALA A 69 -13.52 -14.99 -3.11
N CYS A 70 -12.50 -15.39 -2.35
CA CYS A 70 -12.37 -16.76 -1.86
C CYS A 70 -13.55 -17.16 -0.96
N GLU A 71 -13.98 -16.28 -0.06
CA GLU A 71 -15.16 -16.52 0.78
C GLU A 71 -16.45 -16.56 -0.05
N GLN A 72 -16.60 -15.67 -1.03
CA GLN A 72 -17.79 -15.55 -1.86
C GLN A 72 -17.99 -16.79 -2.75
N TYR A 73 -16.97 -17.17 -3.51
CA TYR A 73 -17.06 -18.24 -4.53
C TYR A 73 -16.77 -19.63 -3.97
N LEU A 74 -15.81 -19.77 -3.06
CA LEU A 74 -15.37 -21.07 -2.57
C LEU A 74 -15.91 -21.42 -1.18
N LYS A 75 -16.59 -20.48 -0.51
CA LYS A 75 -17.08 -20.60 0.88
C LYS A 75 -15.96 -21.00 1.84
N LYS A 76 -14.75 -20.53 1.58
CA LYS A 76 -13.54 -20.79 2.36
C LYS A 76 -12.83 -19.50 2.69
N LYS A 77 -12.34 -19.40 3.91
CA LYS A 77 -11.38 -18.38 4.30
C LYS A 77 -10.01 -18.74 3.75
N ASN A 78 -9.28 -17.73 3.28
CA ASN A 78 -7.90 -17.88 2.88
C ASN A 78 -7.05 -16.85 3.63
N ASP A 79 -6.45 -17.31 4.72
CA ASP A 79 -5.65 -16.48 5.61
C ASP A 79 -4.33 -16.03 4.96
N ASP A 80 -3.87 -16.72 3.91
CA ASP A 80 -2.65 -16.33 3.19
C ASP A 80 -2.83 -14.97 2.52
N PHE A 81 -4.01 -14.69 1.94
CA PHE A 81 -4.30 -13.38 1.36
C PHE A 81 -4.33 -12.28 2.41
N LEU A 82 -4.83 -12.56 3.61
CA LEU A 82 -4.81 -11.61 4.72
C LEU A 82 -3.39 -11.42 5.28
N ASN A 83 -2.57 -12.46 5.27
CA ASN A 83 -1.16 -12.37 5.63
C ASN A 83 -0.38 -11.49 4.65
N ASP A 84 -0.67 -11.58 3.36
CA ASP A 84 -0.07 -10.71 2.35
C ASP A 84 -0.56 -9.26 2.50
N ALA A 85 -1.84 -9.05 2.80
CA ALA A 85 -2.38 -7.74 3.15
C ALA A 85 -1.63 -7.13 4.36
N ARG A 86 -1.45 -7.91 5.43
CA ARG A 86 -0.71 -7.49 6.62
C ARG A 86 0.74 -7.10 6.31
N LYS A 87 1.44 -7.87 5.48
CA LYS A 87 2.81 -7.52 5.06
C LYS A 87 2.86 -6.21 4.27
N ALA A 88 1.92 -6.01 3.34
CA ALA A 88 1.83 -4.77 2.57
C ALA A 88 1.51 -3.56 3.47
N TYR A 89 0.64 -3.75 4.46
CA TYR A 89 0.33 -2.73 5.46
C TYR A 89 1.56 -2.32 6.27
N PHE A 90 2.36 -3.27 6.76
CA PHE A 90 3.59 -2.93 7.48
C PHE A 90 4.58 -2.15 6.62
N LYS A 91 4.68 -2.46 5.32
CA LYS A 91 5.51 -1.65 4.41
C LYS A 91 4.97 -0.24 4.28
N ALA A 92 3.66 -0.06 4.10
CA ALA A 92 3.04 1.26 4.08
C ALA A 92 3.33 2.04 5.36
N LEU A 93 3.24 1.39 6.52
CA LEU A 93 3.51 2.01 7.82
C LEU A 93 4.97 2.47 7.94
N ILE A 94 5.93 1.61 7.57
CA ILE A 94 7.36 1.92 7.61
C ILE A 94 7.69 3.12 6.71
N GLU A 95 7.12 3.16 5.50
CA GLU A 95 7.35 4.29 4.59
C GLU A 95 6.68 5.57 5.10
N LEU A 96 5.50 5.48 5.71
CA LEU A 96 4.82 6.63 6.33
C LEU A 96 5.62 7.17 7.52
N GLU A 97 6.18 6.29 8.35
CA GLU A 97 7.00 6.66 9.52
C GLU A 97 8.23 7.49 9.13
N LYS A 98 8.84 7.25 7.97
CA LYS A 98 9.93 8.10 7.45
C LYS A 98 9.49 9.55 7.20
N ILE A 99 8.19 9.79 7.01
CA ILE A 99 7.61 11.10 6.72
C ILE A 99 7.10 11.76 8.00
N VAL A 100 6.38 10.99 8.83
CA VAL A 100 5.62 11.52 9.97
C VAL A 100 6.15 11.11 11.34
N GLY A 101 7.12 10.19 11.42
CA GLY A 101 7.59 9.57 12.67
C GLY A 101 8.11 10.59 13.68
N ASP A 102 8.91 11.55 13.24
CA ASP A 102 9.46 12.61 14.10
C ASP A 102 8.39 13.60 14.60
N PHE A 103 7.20 13.62 13.99
CA PHE A 103 6.11 14.53 14.37
C PHE A 103 5.19 13.96 15.46
N VAL A 104 5.27 12.66 15.75
CA VAL A 104 4.36 11.99 16.69
C VAL A 104 5.02 11.75 18.05
N ASP A 105 6.34 11.58 18.09
CA ASP A 105 7.10 11.28 19.32
C ASP A 105 7.63 12.52 20.07
N THR A 106 7.23 13.72 19.66
CA THR A 106 7.73 14.97 20.23
C THR A 106 6.83 15.51 21.33
N ALA A 107 7.47 15.92 22.42
CA ALA A 107 6.74 16.46 23.56
C ALA A 107 6.05 17.77 23.17
N LEU A 108 4.94 18.12 23.82
CA LEU A 108 4.06 19.24 23.43
C LEU A 108 4.77 20.60 23.29
N HIS A 109 5.94 20.76 23.91
CA HIS A 109 6.80 21.94 23.85
C HIS A 109 7.80 21.94 22.68
N GLU A 110 8.14 20.77 22.13
CA GLU A 110 9.03 20.60 20.97
C GLU A 110 8.29 20.79 19.63
N ASN A 111 6.97 20.59 19.63
CA ASN A 111 6.10 20.83 18.49
C ASN A 111 6.25 22.24 17.91
N GLN A 112 6.52 23.26 18.73
CA GLN A 112 6.66 24.64 18.26
C GLN A 112 7.90 24.85 17.37
N ASP A 113 8.96 24.09 17.59
CA ASP A 113 10.19 24.20 16.78
C ASP A 113 10.12 23.31 15.54
N ILE A 114 9.42 22.18 15.62
CA ILE A 114 9.14 21.28 14.49
C ILE A 114 8.14 21.91 13.51
N LEU A 115 7.10 22.61 14.01
CA LEU A 115 6.17 23.35 13.16
C LEU A 115 6.87 24.46 12.35
N LYS A 116 7.99 25.01 12.84
CA LYS A 116 8.80 25.99 12.10
C LYS A 116 9.67 25.35 11.00
N THR A 117 9.92 24.04 11.03
CA THR A 117 10.68 23.33 9.99
C THR A 117 9.77 22.76 8.89
N MET A 118 8.45 22.70 9.11
CA MET A 118 7.43 22.31 8.11
C MET A 118 7.21 23.33 6.97
N THR A 119 8.15 24.24 6.73
CA THR A 119 8.10 25.27 5.67
C THR A 119 8.23 24.70 4.26
N LYS A 120 8.35 23.38 4.09
CA LYS A 120 8.65 22.71 2.82
C LYS A 120 7.51 21.86 2.22
N MET A 121 6.28 21.90 2.76
CA MET A 121 5.14 21.24 2.08
C MET A 121 4.57 22.04 0.89
N ASP A 122 5.14 23.20 0.56
CA ASP A 122 4.81 23.95 -0.65
C ASP A 122 6.10 24.48 -1.29
N PRO A 123 6.60 23.87 -2.38
CA PRO A 123 7.79 24.38 -3.05
C PRO A 123 7.49 25.76 -3.63
N LYS A 124 8.41 26.72 -3.44
CA LYS A 124 8.30 28.04 -4.08
C LYS A 124 8.31 27.85 -5.60
N ARG A 125 7.18 28.19 -6.23
CA ARG A 125 7.04 28.32 -7.69
C ARG A 125 8.09 29.24 -8.29
#